data_AF-H8Z278-F1
#
_entry.id   AF-H8Z278-F1
#
_cell.length_a   1.000
_cell.length_b   1.000
_cell.length_c   1.000
_cell.angle_alpha   90.00
_cell.angle_beta   90.00
_cell.angle_gamma   90.00
#
_symmetry.space_group_name_H-M   'P 1'
#
loop_
_entity.id
_entity.type
_entity.pdbx_description
1 polymer ?
#
loop_
_entity_poly.entity_id
_entity_poly.type
_entity_poly.pdbx_seq_one_letter_code
_entity_poly.pdbx_strand_id
1 'polypeptide(L)'
;MIARLKRRFAPSDRCGTGMADAPFPARRRKRFSLSGTIGFERRIATDQQRIANQVLALMPPDEFRALLLCGAYGRGEGVRLRGHDGKEIADCYEYAVILGRSDQPLRTAVANTLNQLASALTATTGVAIRFRLFREEQLHLKPLSFPQADLRWSGRLLRGDARVIERMTDQPFEHLAPGAWLWQLVEEGQGLLRNQEWLRLGTHLDGDNQQQFFRHLIASVLICGDLRLALVGRYHPAHAEKLARLEALDQRHHRKFMTLYELAHRAYGDTDIRAFSAGHPLDWQARVAWLWLDALRRFEHWRSGRVLPSWESYCQPHLGKGQGWGTSLAERLSANLAAFGPQGLKAHPLWSLRHPRERLIGAMPLLLGGPQTAPEPAVAAALSLPAGTSWPRTVETFLHSYEHCRD
;
A
#
# COMPACT_ATOMS: atom_id res chain seq x y z
N MET A 1 -17.60 32.78 -3.99
CA MET A 1 -16.27 32.17 -4.31
C MET A 1 -16.20 30.66 -4.02
N ILE A 2 -16.93 30.14 -3.02
CA ILE A 2 -16.99 28.69 -2.67
C ILE A 2 -17.82 27.85 -3.67
N ALA A 3 -18.76 28.45 -4.40
CA ALA A 3 -19.58 27.76 -5.42
C ALA A 3 -18.84 27.47 -6.75
N ARG A 4 -17.67 28.09 -7.02
CA ARG A 4 -16.89 27.88 -8.26
C ARG A 4 -15.93 26.68 -8.21
N LEU A 5 -15.69 26.09 -7.03
CA LEU A 5 -14.86 24.89 -6.87
C LEU A 5 -15.62 23.57 -7.08
N LYS A 6 -16.97 23.57 -7.04
CA LYS A 6 -17.78 22.37 -7.28
C LYS A 6 -17.97 22.00 -8.76
N ARG A 7 -17.73 22.93 -9.71
CA ARG A 7 -17.93 22.68 -11.16
C ARG A 7 -16.69 22.17 -11.93
N ARG A 8 -15.50 22.10 -11.30
CA ARG A 8 -14.27 21.61 -11.96
C ARG A 8 -13.96 20.12 -11.73
N PHE A 9 -14.82 19.42 -10.98
CA PHE A 9 -14.76 17.97 -10.77
C PHE A 9 -15.96 17.24 -11.38
N ALA A 10 -16.65 17.86 -12.35
CA ALA A 10 -17.53 17.09 -13.21
C ALA A 10 -16.63 16.18 -14.05
N PRO A 11 -16.76 14.84 -13.96
CA PRO A 11 -16.07 13.95 -14.89
C PRO A 11 -16.47 14.38 -16.29
N SER A 12 -15.53 14.47 -17.21
CA SER A 12 -15.85 14.74 -18.60
C SER A 12 -16.85 13.68 -19.07
N ASP A 13 -17.96 14.10 -19.68
CA ASP A 13 -19.01 13.27 -20.30
C ASP A 13 -18.50 12.48 -21.53
N ARG A 14 -17.25 11.99 -21.50
CA ARG A 14 -16.62 11.12 -22.50
C ARG A 14 -16.20 9.77 -21.93
N CYS A 15 -16.86 9.28 -20.89
CA CYS A 15 -16.86 7.85 -20.57
C CYS A 15 -18.16 7.27 -21.12
N GLY A 16 -18.04 6.47 -22.18
CA GLY A 16 -19.16 5.79 -22.79
C GLY A 16 -19.98 5.02 -21.76
N THR A 17 -21.29 5.26 -21.78
CA THR A 17 -22.31 4.42 -21.18
C THR A 17 -22.21 3.03 -21.80
N GLY A 18 -21.65 2.06 -21.09
CA GLY A 18 -21.62 0.68 -21.56
C GLY A 18 -20.40 -0.13 -21.10
N MET A 19 -20.16 -0.21 -19.80
CA MET A 19 -19.47 -1.36 -19.24
C MET A 19 -20.36 -1.94 -18.15
N ALA A 20 -20.98 -3.07 -18.49
CA ALA A 20 -21.70 -3.90 -17.55
C ALA A 20 -20.85 -4.12 -16.29
N ASP A 21 -21.47 -3.93 -15.13
CA ASP A 21 -20.96 -4.34 -13.84
C ASP A 21 -20.34 -5.73 -13.96
N ALA A 22 -19.01 -5.81 -13.88
CA ALA A 22 -18.36 -7.12 -13.83
C ALA A 22 -18.94 -7.84 -12.61
N PRO A 23 -19.59 -9.00 -12.77
CA PRO A 23 -20.26 -9.67 -11.67
C PRO A 23 -19.24 -9.90 -10.56
N PHE A 24 -19.61 -9.49 -9.35
CA PHE A 24 -18.87 -9.73 -8.12
C PHE A 24 -18.40 -11.19 -8.13
N PRO A 25 -17.11 -11.53 -7.90
CA PRO A 25 -16.68 -12.91 -7.94
C PRO A 25 -17.20 -13.63 -6.68
N ALA A 26 -18.47 -14.03 -6.72
CA ALA A 26 -19.13 -14.84 -5.72
C ALA A 26 -18.58 -16.29 -5.68
N ARG A 27 -17.62 -16.64 -6.54
CA ARG A 27 -16.89 -17.90 -6.42
C ARG A 27 -15.63 -17.68 -5.59
N ARG A 28 -15.81 -17.74 -4.26
CA ARG A 28 -14.70 -17.97 -3.33
C ARG A 28 -13.92 -19.18 -3.82
N ARG A 29 -12.69 -18.97 -4.29
CA ARG A 29 -11.80 -20.07 -4.66
C ARG A 29 -11.59 -20.93 -3.42
N LYS A 30 -11.69 -22.25 -3.57
CA LYS A 30 -11.40 -23.18 -2.46
C LYS A 30 -9.95 -23.07 -1.97
N ARG A 31 -9.05 -22.57 -2.83
CA ARG A 31 -7.62 -22.40 -2.58
C ARG A 31 -7.28 -21.01 -2.05
N PHE A 32 -6.15 -20.88 -1.38
CA PHE A 32 -5.58 -19.65 -0.84
C PHE A 32 -4.54 -19.02 -1.78
N SER A 33 -4.01 -19.77 -2.73
CA SER A 33 -2.95 -19.31 -3.67
C SER A 33 -3.25 -19.62 -5.13
N LEU A 34 -2.53 -18.94 -6.05
CA LEU A 34 -2.60 -19.21 -7.48
C LEU A 34 -1.94 -20.55 -7.84
N SER A 35 -0.73 -20.78 -7.30
CA SER A 35 0.20 -21.83 -7.75
C SER A 35 0.70 -22.76 -6.63
N GLY A 36 0.16 -22.66 -5.41
CA GLY A 36 0.65 -23.40 -4.25
C GLY A 36 0.39 -24.90 -4.29
N THR A 37 1.32 -25.70 -3.77
CA THR A 37 1.13 -27.16 -3.69
C THR A 37 0.01 -27.54 -2.71
N ILE A 38 -0.44 -28.80 -2.77
CA ILE A 38 -1.42 -29.33 -1.79
C ILE A 38 -0.90 -29.18 -0.35
N GLY A 39 0.40 -29.40 -0.14
CA GLY A 39 1.03 -29.25 1.18
C GLY A 39 0.99 -27.81 1.68
N PHE A 40 1.28 -26.85 0.80
CA PHE A 40 1.20 -25.43 1.10
C PHE A 40 -0.22 -24.96 1.44
N GLU A 41 -1.20 -25.35 0.61
CA GLU A 41 -2.61 -25.04 0.87
C GLU A 41 -3.10 -25.61 2.21
N ARG A 42 -2.70 -26.85 2.54
CA ARG A 42 -3.02 -27.48 3.83
C ARG A 42 -2.37 -26.73 4.98
N ARG A 43 -1.11 -26.31 4.85
CA ARG A 43 -0.42 -25.51 5.86
C ARG A 43 -1.16 -24.20 6.11
N ILE A 44 -1.49 -23.45 5.05
CA ILE A 44 -2.24 -22.20 5.19
C ILE A 44 -3.56 -22.45 5.92
N ALA A 45 -4.32 -23.49 5.54
CA ALA A 45 -5.57 -23.83 6.21
C ALA A 45 -5.39 -24.10 7.72
N THR A 46 -4.34 -24.83 8.09
CA THR A 46 -3.97 -25.07 9.49
C THR A 46 -3.63 -23.77 10.22
N ASP A 47 -2.84 -22.90 9.60
CA ASP A 47 -2.51 -21.58 10.15
C ASP A 47 -3.78 -20.75 10.37
N GLN A 48 -4.66 -20.68 9.37
CA GLN A 48 -5.92 -19.93 9.46
C GLN A 48 -6.79 -20.41 10.62
N GLN A 49 -6.89 -21.74 10.80
CA GLN A 49 -7.66 -22.33 11.90
C GLN A 49 -7.06 -21.99 13.26
N ARG A 50 -5.74 -22.08 13.40
CA ARG A 50 -5.02 -21.72 14.63
C ARG A 50 -5.22 -20.25 14.98
N ILE A 51 -4.99 -19.36 14.02
CA ILE A 51 -5.09 -17.92 14.18
C ILE A 51 -6.52 -17.53 14.55
N ALA A 52 -7.51 -18.07 13.84
CA ALA A 52 -8.91 -17.82 14.13
C ALA A 52 -9.32 -18.20 15.55
N ASN A 53 -8.85 -19.36 16.05
CA ASN A 53 -9.14 -19.79 17.41
C ASN A 53 -8.48 -18.89 18.46
N GLN A 54 -7.24 -18.44 18.23
CA GLN A 54 -6.55 -17.55 19.16
C GLN A 54 -7.16 -16.14 19.18
N VAL A 55 -7.55 -15.61 18.02
CA VAL A 55 -8.28 -14.33 17.98
C VAL A 55 -9.59 -14.47 18.76
N LEU A 56 -10.40 -15.49 18.47
CA LEU A 56 -11.70 -15.68 19.13
C LEU A 56 -11.59 -15.77 20.65
N ALA A 57 -10.55 -16.43 21.18
CA ALA A 57 -10.31 -16.54 22.61
C ALA A 57 -10.01 -15.20 23.31
N LEU A 58 -9.56 -14.19 22.57
CA LEU A 58 -9.22 -12.86 23.09
C LEU A 58 -10.32 -11.82 22.86
N MET A 59 -11.32 -12.11 22.02
CA MET A 59 -12.34 -11.13 21.68
C MET A 59 -13.50 -11.14 22.69
N PRO A 60 -14.01 -9.97 23.10
CA PRO A 60 -15.24 -9.90 23.88
C PRO A 60 -16.40 -10.47 23.06
N PRO A 61 -17.13 -11.50 23.55
CA PRO A 61 -18.14 -12.20 22.76
C PRO A 61 -19.25 -11.28 22.22
N ASP A 62 -19.67 -10.29 23.01
CA ASP A 62 -20.75 -9.38 22.65
C ASP A 62 -20.34 -8.33 21.61
N GLU A 63 -19.03 -8.08 21.49
CA GLU A 63 -18.46 -7.07 20.59
C GLU A 63 -17.92 -7.68 19.31
N PHE A 64 -17.48 -8.94 19.33
CA PHE A 64 -16.97 -9.59 18.14
C PHE A 64 -18.06 -9.79 17.08
N ARG A 65 -17.76 -9.44 15.83
CA ARG A 65 -18.67 -9.65 14.70
C ARG A 65 -18.11 -10.61 13.68
N ALA A 66 -16.87 -10.40 13.24
CA ALA A 66 -16.23 -11.26 12.26
C ALA A 66 -14.71 -11.18 12.28
N LEU A 67 -14.08 -12.27 11.83
CA LEU A 67 -12.68 -12.33 11.43
C LEU A 67 -12.61 -12.71 9.96
N LEU A 68 -12.01 -11.85 9.16
CA LEU A 68 -11.86 -12.02 7.71
C LEU A 68 -10.39 -12.13 7.33
N LEU A 69 -10.01 -13.17 6.59
CA LEU A 69 -8.74 -13.19 5.87
C LEU A 69 -8.87 -12.30 4.62
N CYS A 70 -7.95 -11.36 4.47
CA CYS A 70 -7.98 -10.31 3.45
C CYS A 70 -6.80 -10.45 2.48
N GLY A 71 -6.66 -9.46 1.59
CA GLY A 71 -5.55 -9.36 0.64
C GLY A 71 -5.50 -10.53 -0.34
N ALA A 72 -4.29 -10.85 -0.81
CA ALA A 72 -4.08 -11.87 -1.83
C ALA A 72 -4.59 -13.26 -1.38
N TYR A 73 -4.31 -13.66 -0.13
CA TYR A 73 -4.74 -14.94 0.41
C TYR A 73 -6.27 -15.06 0.58
N GLY A 74 -6.93 -13.96 0.96
CA GLY A 74 -8.38 -13.90 1.02
C GLY A 74 -9.04 -14.14 -0.35
N ARG A 75 -8.48 -13.51 -1.41
CA ARG A 75 -8.89 -13.70 -2.82
C ARG A 75 -8.53 -15.08 -3.40
N GLY A 76 -7.69 -15.87 -2.73
CA GLY A 76 -7.16 -17.11 -3.30
C GLY A 76 -6.07 -16.86 -4.35
N GLU A 77 -5.32 -15.79 -4.18
CA GLU A 77 -4.24 -15.32 -5.05
C GLU A 77 -2.90 -15.16 -4.29
N GLY A 78 -2.80 -15.71 -3.07
CA GLY A 78 -1.59 -15.61 -2.24
C GLY A 78 -0.35 -16.16 -2.93
N VAL A 79 0.81 -15.59 -2.59
CA VAL A 79 2.12 -15.89 -3.21
C VAL A 79 2.96 -16.77 -2.30
N ARG A 80 3.50 -17.86 -2.86
CA ARG A 80 4.37 -18.82 -2.15
C ARG A 80 5.83 -18.36 -2.16
N LEU A 81 6.40 -18.10 -0.99
CA LEU A 81 7.84 -17.92 -0.87
C LEU A 81 8.52 -19.26 -0.64
N ARG A 82 9.79 -19.38 -1.03
CA ARG A 82 10.65 -20.49 -0.57
C ARG A 82 11.38 -20.01 0.68
N GLY A 83 11.19 -20.72 1.79
CA GLY A 83 11.99 -20.52 3.00
C GLY A 83 13.40 -21.08 2.84
N HIS A 84 14.28 -20.77 3.80
CA HIS A 84 15.66 -21.26 3.82
C HIS A 84 15.80 -22.79 3.78
N ASP A 85 14.84 -23.50 4.36
CA ASP A 85 14.78 -24.97 4.38
C ASP A 85 14.19 -25.56 3.09
N GLY A 86 13.94 -24.72 2.08
CA GLY A 86 13.32 -25.08 0.81
C GLY A 86 11.80 -25.27 0.88
N LYS A 87 11.16 -25.12 2.05
CA LYS A 87 9.71 -25.27 2.18
C LYS A 87 8.96 -24.05 1.68
N GLU A 88 7.74 -24.28 1.20
CA GLU A 88 6.85 -23.20 0.78
C GLU A 88 6.26 -22.49 2.01
N ILE A 89 6.41 -21.17 2.06
CA ILE A 89 5.91 -20.30 3.14
C ILE A 89 5.09 -19.14 2.58
N ALA A 90 4.05 -18.75 3.30
CA ALA A 90 3.26 -17.59 2.92
C ALA A 90 4.06 -16.31 3.17
N ASP A 91 3.89 -15.31 2.30
CA ASP A 91 4.51 -14.01 2.50
C ASP A 91 4.01 -13.30 3.76
N CYS A 92 2.70 -13.05 3.81
CA CYS A 92 2.04 -12.51 4.98
C CYS A 92 0.57 -12.91 5.01
N TYR A 93 -0.01 -12.90 6.21
CA TYR A 93 -1.44 -13.00 6.40
C TYR A 93 -2.00 -11.67 6.91
N GLU A 94 -3.01 -11.16 6.21
CA GLU A 94 -3.69 -9.92 6.56
C GLU A 94 -5.13 -10.22 6.98
N TYR A 95 -5.53 -9.66 8.12
CA TYR A 95 -6.84 -9.91 8.69
C TYR A 95 -7.59 -8.61 8.97
N ALA A 96 -8.90 -8.63 8.74
CA ALA A 96 -9.81 -7.65 9.29
C ALA A 96 -10.55 -8.28 10.48
N VAL A 97 -10.44 -7.63 11.64
CA VAL A 97 -11.21 -7.94 12.83
C VAL A 97 -12.33 -6.91 12.92
N ILE A 98 -13.57 -7.38 12.87
CA ILE A 98 -14.75 -6.54 12.88
C ILE A 98 -15.36 -6.59 14.27
N LEU A 99 -15.46 -5.43 14.90
CA LEU A 99 -16.19 -5.23 16.15
C LEU A 99 -17.53 -4.53 15.89
N GLY A 100 -18.48 -4.77 16.78
CA GLY A 100 -19.71 -3.97 16.89
C GLY A 100 -19.43 -2.58 17.45
N ARG A 101 -20.44 -2.05 18.14
CA ARG A 101 -20.37 -0.72 18.76
C ARG A 101 -19.49 -0.75 20.01
N SER A 102 -18.21 -0.45 19.81
CA SER A 102 -17.21 -0.38 20.87
C SER A 102 -16.69 1.04 21.08
N ASP A 103 -16.43 1.40 22.34
CA ASP A 103 -15.82 2.68 22.68
C ASP A 103 -14.33 2.74 22.31
N GLN A 104 -13.72 3.92 22.43
CA GLN A 104 -12.31 4.10 22.09
C GLN A 104 -11.35 3.32 23.02
N PRO A 105 -11.53 3.30 24.36
CA PRO A 105 -10.69 2.52 25.25
C PRO A 105 -10.65 1.03 24.90
N LEU A 106 -11.81 0.39 24.68
CA LEU A 106 -11.87 -1.01 24.32
C LEU A 106 -11.15 -1.28 22.99
N ARG A 107 -11.38 -0.45 21.99
CA ARG A 107 -10.71 -0.60 20.68
C ARG A 107 -9.20 -0.48 20.79
N THR A 108 -8.70 0.46 21.58
CA THR A 108 -7.26 0.60 21.83
C THR A 108 -6.72 -0.64 22.55
N ALA A 109 -7.42 -1.16 23.55
CA ALA A 109 -7.02 -2.39 24.24
C ALA A 109 -6.98 -3.59 23.28
N VAL A 110 -8.04 -3.80 22.50
CA VAL A 110 -8.12 -4.88 21.49
C VAL A 110 -7.02 -4.75 20.45
N ALA A 111 -6.77 -3.55 19.92
CA ALA A 111 -5.71 -3.32 18.95
C ALA A 111 -4.33 -3.68 19.52
N ASN A 112 -4.04 -3.28 20.76
CA ASN A 112 -2.79 -3.64 21.43
C ASN A 112 -2.65 -5.16 21.63
N THR A 113 -3.72 -5.82 22.07
CA THR A 113 -3.75 -7.28 22.21
C THR A 113 -3.56 -8.00 20.87
N LEU A 114 -4.19 -7.53 19.80
CA LEU A 114 -4.01 -8.08 18.45
C LEU A 114 -2.57 -7.89 17.94
N ASN A 115 -1.93 -6.75 18.23
CA ASN A 115 -0.53 -6.51 17.85
C ASN A 115 0.42 -7.47 18.59
N GLN A 116 0.20 -7.72 19.87
CA GLN A 116 0.97 -8.71 20.63
C GLN A 116 0.75 -10.13 20.09
N LEU A 117 -0.51 -10.49 19.81
CA LEU A 117 -0.87 -11.77 19.22
C LEU A 117 -0.22 -11.96 17.84
N ALA A 118 -0.21 -10.92 16.99
CA ALA A 118 0.44 -10.95 15.68
C ALA A 118 1.92 -11.29 15.78
N SER A 119 2.65 -10.66 16.71
CA SER A 119 4.07 -10.95 16.96
C SER A 119 4.29 -12.40 17.40
N ALA A 120 3.48 -12.90 18.35
CA ALA A 120 3.58 -14.28 18.83
C ALA A 120 3.25 -15.32 17.74
N LEU A 121 2.20 -15.07 16.95
CA LEU A 121 1.85 -15.95 15.84
C LEU A 121 2.89 -15.88 14.72
N THR A 122 3.47 -14.72 14.44
CA THR A 122 4.55 -14.58 13.46
C THR A 122 5.74 -15.44 13.85
N ALA A 123 6.17 -15.38 15.11
CA ALA A 123 7.27 -16.20 15.62
C ALA A 123 7.00 -17.72 15.50
N THR A 124 5.75 -18.16 15.64
CA THR A 124 5.41 -19.59 15.60
C THR A 124 5.06 -20.13 14.22
N THR A 125 4.55 -19.28 13.33
CA THR A 125 4.18 -19.68 11.95
C THR A 125 5.31 -19.41 10.96
N GLY A 126 6.24 -18.50 11.29
CA GLY A 126 7.24 -17.97 10.36
C GLY A 126 6.66 -17.03 9.31
N VAL A 127 5.38 -16.67 9.39
CA VAL A 127 4.67 -15.83 8.43
C VAL A 127 4.31 -14.51 9.12
N ALA A 128 4.61 -13.38 8.48
CA ALA A 128 4.21 -12.08 9.02
C ALA A 128 2.68 -11.96 9.10
N ILE A 129 2.17 -11.63 10.28
CA ILE A 129 0.72 -11.50 10.52
C ILE A 129 0.36 -10.05 10.82
N ARG A 130 -0.72 -9.56 10.22
CA ARG A 130 -1.23 -8.20 10.43
C ARG A 130 -2.73 -8.24 10.68
N PHE A 131 -3.16 -7.61 11.77
CA PHE A 131 -4.57 -7.38 12.06
C PHE A 131 -4.92 -5.91 11.81
N ARG A 132 -6.07 -5.67 11.19
CA ARG A 132 -6.69 -4.35 11.09
C ARG A 132 -8.04 -4.40 11.79
N LEU A 133 -8.27 -3.46 12.69
CA LEU A 133 -9.52 -3.36 13.45
C LEU A 133 -10.49 -2.45 12.71
N PHE A 134 -11.72 -2.92 12.49
CA PHE A 134 -12.80 -2.14 11.91
C PHE A 134 -14.02 -2.17 12.83
N ARG A 135 -14.79 -1.09 12.79
CA ARG A 135 -16.13 -1.06 13.38
C ARG A 135 -17.17 -1.37 12.32
N GLU A 136 -18.14 -2.18 12.68
CA GLU A 136 -19.24 -2.60 11.80
C GLU A 136 -19.95 -1.39 11.19
N GLU A 137 -20.22 -0.34 11.97
CA GLU A 137 -20.88 0.87 11.46
C GLU A 137 -20.07 1.65 10.41
N GLN A 138 -18.74 1.46 10.35
CA GLN A 138 -17.89 2.12 9.37
C GLN A 138 -17.90 1.40 8.02
N LEU A 139 -18.26 0.11 7.98
CA LEU A 139 -18.22 -0.69 6.76
C LEU A 139 -19.21 -0.24 5.68
N HIS A 140 -20.24 0.50 6.08
CA HIS A 140 -21.26 1.08 5.18
C HIS A 140 -20.89 2.48 4.64
N LEU A 141 -19.90 3.14 5.25
CA LEU A 141 -19.49 4.47 4.85
C LEU A 141 -18.58 4.38 3.61
N LYS A 142 -18.66 5.37 2.70
CA LYS A 142 -17.79 5.49 1.51
C LYS A 142 -16.33 5.18 1.85
N PRO A 143 -15.56 4.55 0.94
CA PRO A 143 -14.24 4.06 1.30
C PRO A 143 -13.36 5.24 1.65
N LEU A 144 -12.90 5.27 2.90
CA LEU A 144 -11.91 6.25 3.34
C LEU A 144 -10.49 5.78 2.99
N SER A 145 -10.31 4.49 2.72
CA SER A 145 -9.01 3.87 2.51
C SER A 145 -9.06 2.67 1.56
N PHE A 146 -7.90 2.33 1.00
CA PHE A 146 -7.72 1.17 0.14
C PHE A 146 -8.06 -0.16 0.84
N PRO A 147 -7.64 -0.42 2.09
CA PRO A 147 -8.00 -1.64 2.81
C PRO A 147 -9.51 -1.84 2.95
N GLN A 148 -10.26 -0.76 3.16
CA GLN A 148 -11.72 -0.84 3.29
C GLN A 148 -12.39 -1.19 1.96
N ALA A 149 -11.92 -0.60 0.85
CA ALA A 149 -12.41 -0.93 -0.49
C ALA A 149 -12.08 -2.37 -0.89
N ASP A 150 -10.89 -2.87 -0.56
CA ASP A 150 -10.47 -4.24 -0.85
C ASP A 150 -11.20 -5.29 0.02
N LEU A 151 -11.63 -4.93 1.22
CA LEU A 151 -12.21 -5.88 2.18
C LEU A 151 -13.43 -6.65 1.61
N ARG A 152 -14.29 -6.02 0.82
CA ARG A 152 -15.43 -6.72 0.21
C ARG A 152 -14.99 -7.72 -0.87
N TRP A 153 -13.88 -7.43 -1.55
CA TRP A 153 -13.32 -8.25 -2.62
C TRP A 153 -12.44 -9.40 -2.10
N SER A 154 -11.66 -9.14 -1.06
CA SER A 154 -10.71 -10.09 -0.49
C SER A 154 -11.23 -10.83 0.74
N GLY A 155 -12.26 -10.33 1.40
CA GLY A 155 -12.77 -10.86 2.66
C GLY A 155 -13.25 -12.31 2.58
N ARG A 156 -12.42 -13.23 3.06
CA ARG A 156 -12.77 -14.62 3.33
C ARG A 156 -13.11 -14.78 4.81
N LEU A 157 -14.39 -15.02 5.11
CA LEU A 157 -14.85 -15.26 6.47
C LEU A 157 -14.17 -16.50 7.07
N LEU A 158 -13.51 -16.32 8.21
CA LEU A 158 -12.94 -17.40 9.02
C LEU A 158 -13.82 -17.71 10.24
N ARG A 159 -14.35 -16.68 10.92
CA ARG A 159 -15.22 -16.78 12.10
C ARG A 159 -16.20 -15.61 12.15
N GLY A 160 -17.34 -15.83 12.82
CA GLY A 160 -18.35 -14.80 13.10
C GLY A 160 -19.49 -14.77 12.07
N ASP A 161 -20.18 -13.63 12.00
CA ASP A 161 -21.37 -13.43 11.18
C ASP A 161 -21.00 -13.16 9.71
N ALA A 162 -21.45 -14.05 8.81
CA ALA A 162 -21.25 -13.90 7.38
C ALA A 162 -21.95 -12.66 6.80
N ARG A 163 -23.04 -12.21 7.42
CA ARG A 163 -23.80 -11.04 6.98
C ARG A 163 -23.02 -9.75 7.06
N VAL A 164 -21.89 -9.71 7.79
CA VAL A 164 -21.00 -8.54 7.83
C VAL A 164 -20.51 -8.18 6.42
N ILE A 165 -20.12 -9.17 5.61
CA ILE A 165 -19.65 -8.92 4.24
C ILE A 165 -20.82 -8.51 3.33
N GLU A 166 -21.96 -9.19 3.46
CA GLU A 166 -23.18 -8.91 2.67
C GLU A 166 -23.69 -7.49 2.88
N ARG A 167 -23.47 -6.96 4.09
CA ARG A 167 -23.88 -5.61 4.51
C ARG A 167 -22.94 -4.51 4.02
N MET A 168 -21.71 -4.82 3.64
CA MET A 168 -20.78 -3.82 3.10
C MET A 168 -21.33 -3.24 1.81
N THR A 169 -21.25 -1.92 1.62
CA THR A 169 -21.68 -1.31 0.35
C THR A 169 -20.74 -1.71 -0.80
N ASP A 170 -21.26 -1.80 -2.02
CA ASP A 170 -20.41 -1.93 -3.21
C ASP A 170 -19.63 -0.64 -3.37
N GLN A 171 -18.31 -0.75 -3.27
CA GLN A 171 -17.43 0.41 -3.29
C GLN A 171 -16.43 0.22 -4.43
N PRO A 172 -16.71 0.81 -5.60
CA PRO A 172 -15.78 0.70 -6.70
C PRO A 172 -14.52 1.50 -6.37
N PHE A 173 -13.36 0.93 -6.70
CA PHE A 173 -12.06 1.55 -6.45
C PHE A 173 -11.88 2.91 -7.14
N GLU A 174 -12.68 3.18 -8.18
CA GLU A 174 -12.74 4.48 -8.86
C GLU A 174 -13.19 5.63 -7.93
N HIS A 175 -13.88 5.32 -6.83
CA HIS A 175 -14.31 6.31 -5.84
C HIS A 175 -13.29 6.53 -4.72
N LEU A 176 -12.16 5.81 -4.72
CA LEU A 176 -11.11 6.05 -3.75
C LEU A 176 -10.57 7.46 -3.90
N ALA A 177 -10.38 8.14 -2.76
CA ALA A 177 -9.72 9.43 -2.74
C ALA A 177 -8.33 9.30 -3.39
N PRO A 178 -7.90 10.23 -4.25
CA PRO A 178 -6.58 10.16 -4.88
C PRO A 178 -5.42 10.04 -3.89
N GLY A 179 -5.58 10.54 -2.66
CA GLY A 179 -4.61 10.35 -1.58
C GLY A 179 -4.36 8.87 -1.24
N ALA A 180 -5.36 8.01 -1.29
CA ALA A 180 -5.19 6.59 -1.00
C ALA A 180 -4.22 5.92 -1.98
N TRP A 181 -4.33 6.24 -3.27
CA TRP A 181 -3.42 5.76 -4.32
C TRP A 181 -1.99 6.27 -4.14
N LEU A 182 -1.83 7.56 -3.82
CA LEU A 182 -0.50 8.13 -3.55
C LEU A 182 0.17 7.48 -2.34
N TRP A 183 -0.62 7.14 -1.31
CA TRP A 183 -0.08 6.46 -0.14
C TRP A 183 0.37 5.04 -0.46
N GLN A 184 -0.41 4.28 -1.23
CA GLN A 184 0.03 2.96 -1.73
C GLN A 184 1.32 3.06 -2.55
N LEU A 185 1.44 4.10 -3.37
CA LEU A 185 2.66 4.32 -4.14
C LEU A 185 3.89 4.59 -3.23
N VAL A 186 3.70 5.31 -2.11
CA VAL A 186 4.75 5.53 -1.09
C VAL A 186 5.09 4.25 -0.33
N GLU A 187 4.09 3.44 0.01
CA GLU A 187 4.27 2.14 0.69
C GLU A 187 5.19 1.20 -0.10
N GLU A 188 5.09 1.19 -1.43
CA GLU A 188 6.02 0.43 -2.27
C GLU A 188 7.33 1.18 -2.54
N GLY A 189 7.27 2.52 -2.65
CA GLY A 189 8.44 3.37 -2.89
C GLY A 189 9.51 3.28 -1.79
N GLN A 190 9.11 3.03 -0.53
CA GLN A 190 10.10 2.82 0.54
C GLN A 190 10.98 1.57 0.31
N GLY A 191 10.47 0.52 -0.36
CA GLY A 191 11.26 -0.63 -0.74
C GLY A 191 12.37 -0.26 -1.73
N LEU A 192 12.07 0.65 -2.67
CA LEU A 192 13.06 1.20 -3.60
C LEU A 192 14.12 2.04 -2.88
N LEU A 193 13.75 2.80 -1.84
CA LEU A 193 14.72 3.55 -1.03
C LEU A 193 15.68 2.61 -0.27
N ARG A 194 15.15 1.54 0.32
CA ARG A 194 15.97 0.50 0.98
C ARG A 194 16.93 -0.17 -0.02
N ASN A 195 16.45 -0.47 -1.22
CA ASN A 195 17.31 -0.99 -2.29
C ASN A 195 18.44 -0.03 -2.65
N GLN A 196 18.15 1.27 -2.79
CA GLN A 196 19.19 2.28 -3.06
C GLN A 196 20.22 2.35 -1.93
N GLU A 197 19.78 2.25 -0.68
CA GLU A 197 20.69 2.21 0.47
C GLU A 197 21.61 0.99 0.43
N TRP A 198 21.07 -0.22 0.17
CA TRP A 198 21.86 -1.44 0.03
C TRP A 198 22.90 -1.35 -1.08
N LEU A 199 22.50 -0.86 -2.26
CA LEU A 199 23.41 -0.68 -3.39
C LEU A 199 24.53 0.31 -3.07
N ARG A 200 24.22 1.39 -2.35
CA ARG A 200 25.20 2.41 -1.93
C ARG A 200 26.18 1.88 -0.89
N LEU A 201 25.70 1.06 0.05
CA LEU A 201 26.53 0.43 1.08
C LEU A 201 27.36 -0.75 0.55
N GLY A 202 27.15 -1.17 -0.70
CA GLY A 202 27.79 -2.36 -1.26
C GLY A 202 27.31 -3.64 -0.57
N THR A 203 26.07 -3.65 -0.06
CA THR A 203 25.48 -4.83 0.57
C THR A 203 25.48 -5.99 -0.43
N HIS A 204 26.00 -7.14 0.02
CA HIS A 204 26.02 -8.33 -0.82
C HIS A 204 24.58 -8.82 -1.05
N LEU A 205 24.20 -8.92 -2.33
CA LEU A 205 22.86 -9.35 -2.74
C LEU A 205 22.87 -10.85 -3.02
N ASP A 206 22.97 -11.64 -1.96
CA ASP A 206 22.81 -13.09 -1.96
C ASP A 206 21.56 -13.52 -1.18
N GLY A 207 21.14 -14.78 -1.39
CA GLY A 207 20.04 -15.42 -0.67
C GLY A 207 18.82 -14.51 -0.48
N ASP A 208 18.50 -14.24 0.79
CA ASP A 208 17.36 -13.44 1.21
C ASP A 208 17.47 -11.96 0.81
N ASN A 209 18.66 -11.37 0.86
CA ASN A 209 18.86 -9.98 0.47
C ASN A 209 18.55 -9.80 -1.01
N GLN A 210 19.00 -10.73 -1.84
CA GLN A 210 18.67 -10.75 -3.27
C GLN A 210 17.16 -10.90 -3.49
N GLN A 211 16.53 -11.83 -2.77
CA GLN A 211 15.10 -12.05 -2.88
C GLN A 211 14.32 -10.79 -2.48
N GLN A 212 14.61 -10.22 -1.33
CA GLN A 212 13.96 -9.01 -0.84
C GLN A 212 14.16 -7.82 -1.79
N PHE A 213 15.38 -7.67 -2.33
CA PHE A 213 15.70 -6.62 -3.30
C PHE A 213 14.77 -6.68 -4.52
N PHE A 214 14.63 -7.86 -5.13
CA PHE A 214 13.75 -8.04 -6.29
C PHE A 214 12.27 -7.97 -5.93
N ARG A 215 11.87 -8.36 -4.72
CA ARG A 215 10.48 -8.19 -4.26
C ARG A 215 10.08 -6.71 -4.21
N HIS A 216 10.95 -5.83 -3.71
CA HIS A 216 10.70 -4.39 -3.73
C HIS A 216 10.52 -3.85 -5.17
N LEU A 217 11.33 -4.33 -6.12
CA LEU A 217 11.21 -3.96 -7.53
C LEU A 217 9.89 -4.42 -8.13
N ILE A 218 9.53 -5.69 -7.91
CA ILE A 218 8.29 -6.28 -8.40
C ILE A 218 7.08 -5.51 -7.85
N ALA A 219 7.00 -5.32 -6.54
CA ALA A 219 5.88 -4.64 -5.91
C ALA A 219 5.73 -3.19 -6.41
N SER A 220 6.86 -2.48 -6.59
CA SER A 220 6.89 -1.14 -7.19
C SER A 220 6.38 -1.09 -8.63
N VAL A 221 6.70 -2.09 -9.46
CA VAL A 221 6.16 -2.18 -10.82
C VAL A 221 4.66 -2.47 -10.80
N LEU A 222 4.20 -3.35 -9.90
CA LEU A 222 2.79 -3.72 -9.79
C LEU A 222 1.93 -2.51 -9.39
N ILE A 223 2.35 -1.72 -8.38
CA ILE A 223 1.61 -0.52 -7.99
C ILE A 223 1.57 0.54 -9.10
N CYS A 224 2.60 0.61 -9.96
CA CYS A 224 2.58 1.48 -11.14
C CYS A 224 1.49 1.05 -12.14
N GLY A 225 1.27 -0.26 -12.30
CA GLY A 225 0.16 -0.80 -13.10
C GLY A 225 -1.20 -0.48 -12.49
N ASP A 226 -1.33 -0.64 -11.17
CA ASP A 226 -2.52 -0.30 -10.41
C ASP A 226 -2.89 1.18 -10.59
N LEU A 227 -1.91 2.10 -10.50
CA LEU A 227 -2.11 3.52 -10.76
C LEU A 227 -2.51 3.80 -12.23
N ARG A 228 -1.90 3.14 -13.21
CA ARG A 228 -2.27 3.30 -14.63
C ARG A 228 -3.71 2.90 -14.90
N LEU A 229 -4.18 1.82 -14.28
CA LEU A 229 -5.57 1.39 -14.36
C LEU A 229 -6.50 2.35 -13.62
N ALA A 230 -6.11 2.83 -12.43
CA ALA A 230 -6.89 3.80 -11.67
C ALA A 230 -7.09 5.11 -12.44
N LEU A 231 -6.06 5.59 -13.14
CA LEU A 231 -6.12 6.81 -13.96
C LEU A 231 -7.18 6.78 -15.07
N VAL A 232 -7.51 5.59 -15.57
CA VAL A 232 -8.50 5.39 -16.64
C VAL A 232 -9.79 4.76 -16.12
N GLY A 233 -9.97 4.65 -14.80
CA GLY A 233 -11.16 4.05 -14.20
C GLY A 233 -11.32 2.55 -14.47
N ARG A 234 -10.23 1.83 -14.78
CA ARG A 234 -10.26 0.39 -15.11
C ARG A 234 -9.62 -0.50 -14.05
N TYR A 235 -9.35 0.02 -12.84
CA TYR A 235 -8.74 -0.77 -11.78
C TYR A 235 -9.56 -2.01 -11.43
N HIS A 236 -8.84 -3.09 -11.12
CA HIS A 236 -9.41 -4.32 -10.57
C HIS A 236 -8.48 -4.93 -9.53
N PRO A 237 -8.98 -5.46 -8.40
CA PRO A 237 -8.12 -6.02 -7.35
C PRO A 237 -7.52 -7.39 -7.72
N ALA A 238 -8.21 -8.19 -8.54
CA ALA A 238 -7.74 -9.53 -8.92
C ALA A 238 -6.54 -9.48 -9.87
N HIS A 239 -5.49 -10.23 -9.56
CA HIS A 239 -4.20 -10.21 -10.27
C HIS A 239 -4.32 -10.54 -11.76
N ALA A 240 -5.16 -11.51 -12.12
CA ALA A 240 -5.35 -11.94 -13.51
C ALA A 240 -6.01 -10.84 -14.37
N GLU A 241 -6.99 -10.12 -13.81
CA GLU A 241 -7.73 -9.07 -14.51
C GLU A 241 -6.85 -7.86 -14.82
N LYS A 242 -5.89 -7.54 -13.93
CA LYS A 242 -5.03 -6.36 -14.12
C LYS A 242 -4.18 -6.46 -15.37
N LEU A 243 -3.60 -7.64 -15.65
CA LEU A 243 -2.76 -7.84 -16.84
C LEU A 243 -3.58 -7.64 -18.12
N ALA A 244 -4.71 -8.34 -18.25
CA ALA A 244 -5.58 -8.22 -19.43
C ALA A 244 -6.07 -6.78 -19.65
N ARG A 245 -6.43 -6.08 -18.57
CA ARG A 245 -6.88 -4.68 -18.66
C ARG A 245 -5.74 -3.72 -19.03
N LEU A 246 -4.52 -3.98 -18.57
CA LEU A 246 -3.34 -3.20 -18.92
C LEU A 246 -2.96 -3.42 -20.38
N GLU A 247 -2.93 -4.65 -20.87
CA GLU A 247 -2.65 -4.98 -22.28
C GLU A 247 -3.61 -4.28 -23.25
N ALA A 248 -4.85 -4.05 -22.82
CA ALA A 248 -5.87 -3.32 -23.60
C ALA A 248 -5.74 -1.78 -23.54
N LEU A 249 -4.75 -1.22 -22.83
CA LEU A 249 -4.52 0.22 -22.78
C LEU A 249 -3.59 0.68 -23.89
N ASP A 250 -3.91 1.81 -24.51
CA ASP A 250 -2.96 2.55 -25.34
C ASP A 250 -2.58 3.85 -24.62
N GLN A 251 -1.34 3.91 -24.13
CA GLN A 251 -0.81 5.04 -23.37
C GLN A 251 0.64 5.34 -23.76
N ARG A 252 1.07 6.58 -23.51
CA ARG A 252 2.48 6.95 -23.69
C ARG A 252 3.41 6.05 -22.85
N HIS A 253 4.49 5.58 -23.48
CA HIS A 253 5.47 4.64 -22.91
C HIS A 253 4.89 3.27 -22.53
N HIS A 254 3.69 2.91 -23.01
CA HIS A 254 3.02 1.68 -22.63
C HIS A 254 3.85 0.43 -22.93
N ARG A 255 4.42 0.31 -24.14
CA ARG A 255 5.27 -0.84 -24.50
C ARG A 255 6.44 -1.07 -23.54
N LYS A 256 7.19 -0.01 -23.19
CA LYS A 256 8.31 -0.09 -22.24
C LYS A 256 7.85 -0.48 -20.84
N PHE A 257 6.70 0.04 -20.42
CA PHE A 257 6.07 -0.35 -19.15
C PHE A 257 5.64 -1.82 -19.16
N MET A 258 4.96 -2.28 -20.20
CA MET A 258 4.43 -3.64 -20.29
C MET A 258 5.52 -4.70 -20.24
N THR A 259 6.68 -4.47 -20.88
CA THR A 259 7.82 -5.39 -20.75
C THR A 259 8.24 -5.61 -19.29
N LEU A 260 8.27 -4.55 -18.47
CA LEU A 260 8.59 -4.66 -17.04
C LEU A 260 7.41 -5.23 -16.24
N TYR A 261 6.18 -4.86 -16.58
CA TYR A 261 4.99 -5.29 -15.89
C TYR A 261 4.74 -6.79 -16.06
N GLU A 262 4.82 -7.33 -17.28
CA GLU A 262 4.68 -8.76 -17.57
C GLU A 262 5.74 -9.59 -16.85
N LEU A 263 6.96 -9.07 -16.75
CA LEU A 263 8.05 -9.69 -15.99
C LEU A 263 7.71 -9.72 -14.49
N ALA A 264 7.32 -8.58 -13.92
CA ALA A 264 6.94 -8.48 -12.52
C ALA A 264 5.68 -9.31 -12.19
N HIS A 265 4.69 -9.33 -13.07
CA HIS A 265 3.43 -10.05 -12.92
C HIS A 265 3.63 -11.56 -12.86
N ARG A 266 4.47 -12.11 -13.76
CA ARG A 266 4.88 -13.52 -13.72
C ARG A 266 5.71 -13.84 -12.49
N ALA A 267 6.71 -13.01 -12.18
CA ALA A 267 7.57 -13.21 -11.01
C ALA A 267 6.78 -13.16 -9.70
N TYR A 268 5.72 -12.36 -9.61
CA TYR A 268 4.82 -12.34 -8.46
C TYR A 268 4.04 -13.65 -8.30
N GLY A 269 3.52 -14.23 -9.37
CA GLY A 269 2.74 -15.48 -9.32
C GLY A 269 3.57 -16.74 -9.04
N ASP A 270 4.77 -16.81 -9.63
CA ASP A 270 5.63 -17.99 -9.53
C ASP A 270 6.77 -17.84 -8.52
N THR A 271 6.97 -16.63 -8.00
CA THR A 271 8.07 -16.27 -7.08
C THR A 271 9.45 -16.56 -7.70
N ASP A 272 9.52 -16.54 -9.02
CA ASP A 272 10.77 -16.73 -9.74
C ASP A 272 11.44 -15.38 -10.02
N ILE A 273 12.34 -15.00 -9.11
CA ILE A 273 13.17 -13.80 -9.26
C ILE A 273 14.33 -14.01 -10.26
N ARG A 274 14.56 -15.23 -10.77
CA ARG A 274 15.66 -15.50 -11.73
C ARG A 274 15.51 -14.71 -13.02
N ALA A 275 14.27 -14.37 -13.38
CA ALA A 275 14.00 -13.54 -14.53
C ALA A 275 14.59 -12.11 -14.38
N PHE A 276 14.85 -11.67 -13.15
CA PHE A 276 15.59 -10.43 -12.86
C PHE A 276 17.09 -10.66 -12.58
N SER A 277 17.53 -11.88 -12.24
CA SER A 277 18.93 -12.14 -11.87
C SER A 277 19.93 -12.04 -13.02
N ALA A 278 19.46 -12.02 -14.28
CA ALA A 278 20.31 -11.86 -15.46
C ALA A 278 20.82 -10.43 -15.69
N GLY A 279 20.27 -9.43 -14.98
CA GLY A 279 20.65 -8.01 -15.12
C GLY A 279 21.40 -7.48 -13.90
N HIS A 280 22.16 -6.40 -14.09
CA HIS A 280 22.85 -5.74 -12.98
C HIS A 280 21.83 -5.07 -12.03
N PRO A 281 21.93 -5.26 -10.70
CA PRO A 281 20.98 -4.69 -9.73
C PRO A 281 20.77 -3.17 -9.84
N LEU A 282 21.84 -2.41 -10.11
CA LEU A 282 21.75 -0.95 -10.35
C LEU A 282 20.84 -0.61 -11.54
N ASP A 283 20.90 -1.38 -12.63
CA ASP A 283 20.10 -1.13 -13.82
C ASP A 283 18.63 -1.37 -13.55
N TRP A 284 18.30 -2.44 -12.81
CA TRP A 284 16.94 -2.71 -12.39
C TRP A 284 16.38 -1.62 -11.47
N GLN A 285 17.16 -1.22 -10.46
CA GLN A 285 16.79 -0.13 -9.57
C GLN A 285 16.51 1.16 -10.35
N ALA A 286 17.40 1.55 -11.27
CA ALA A 286 17.23 2.76 -12.07
C ALA A 286 15.98 2.69 -12.98
N ARG A 287 15.75 1.55 -13.63
CA ARG A 287 14.57 1.35 -14.51
C ARG A 287 13.26 1.43 -13.74
N VAL A 288 13.18 0.77 -12.59
CA VAL A 288 11.95 0.74 -11.77
C VAL A 288 11.72 2.08 -11.08
N ALA A 289 12.77 2.73 -10.56
CA ALA A 289 12.65 4.08 -9.99
C ALA A 289 12.16 5.09 -11.04
N TRP A 290 12.68 5.03 -12.27
CA TRP A 290 12.17 5.86 -13.37
C TRP A 290 10.68 5.61 -13.65
N LEU A 291 10.26 4.34 -13.68
CA LEU A 291 8.85 4.00 -13.91
C LEU A 291 7.96 4.51 -12.78
N TRP A 292 8.40 4.37 -11.53
CA TRP A 292 7.71 4.87 -10.35
C TRP A 292 7.53 6.40 -10.42
N LEU A 293 8.59 7.13 -10.77
CA LEU A 293 8.56 8.59 -10.94
C LEU A 293 7.63 9.03 -12.09
N ASP A 294 7.62 8.31 -13.22
CA ASP A 294 6.71 8.56 -14.33
C ASP A 294 5.24 8.30 -13.92
N ALA A 295 4.96 7.21 -13.18
CA ALA A 295 3.64 6.91 -12.66
C ALA A 295 3.14 8.00 -11.69
N LEU A 296 3.98 8.42 -10.73
CA LEU A 296 3.66 9.52 -9.82
C LEU A 296 3.35 10.80 -10.59
N ARG A 297 4.20 11.18 -11.56
CA ARG A 297 4.03 12.41 -12.33
C ARG A 297 2.71 12.44 -13.09
N ARG A 298 2.35 11.32 -13.72
CA ARG A 298 1.07 11.19 -14.45
C ARG A 298 -0.12 11.26 -13.51
N PHE A 299 -0.04 10.55 -12.39
CA PHE A 299 -1.11 10.54 -11.41
C PHE A 299 -1.33 11.93 -10.81
N GLU A 300 -0.25 12.63 -10.49
CA GLU A 300 -0.30 14.01 -10.01
C GLU A 300 -0.83 14.99 -11.05
N HIS A 301 -0.46 14.83 -12.31
CA HIS A 301 -1.00 15.63 -13.39
C HIS A 301 -2.52 15.45 -13.52
N TRP A 302 -3.00 14.20 -13.53
CA TRP A 302 -4.42 13.88 -13.56
C TRP A 302 -5.17 14.44 -12.35
N ARG A 303 -4.66 14.18 -11.14
CA ARG A 303 -5.32 14.57 -9.88
C ARG A 303 -5.39 16.09 -9.70
N SER A 304 -4.29 16.79 -10.00
CA SER A 304 -4.19 18.22 -9.74
C SER A 304 -4.63 19.10 -10.91
N GLY A 305 -4.68 18.54 -12.12
CA GLY A 305 -4.86 19.30 -13.36
C GLY A 305 -3.70 20.26 -13.67
N ARG A 306 -2.56 20.09 -13.00
CA ARG A 306 -1.38 20.97 -13.12
C ARG A 306 -0.22 20.21 -13.74
N VAL A 307 0.62 20.92 -14.47
CA VAL A 307 1.93 20.41 -14.85
C VAL A 307 2.86 20.62 -13.66
N LEU A 308 3.52 19.56 -13.21
CA LEU A 308 4.55 19.66 -12.18
C LEU A 308 5.85 20.16 -12.84
N PRO A 309 6.35 21.37 -12.48
CA PRO A 309 7.54 21.90 -13.11
C PRO A 309 8.80 21.12 -12.69
N SER A 310 8.86 20.71 -11.42
CA SER A 310 9.98 19.96 -10.85
C SER A 310 9.56 19.18 -9.60
N TRP A 311 10.43 18.29 -9.12
CA TRP A 311 10.17 17.53 -7.89
C TRP A 311 10.40 18.37 -6.63
N GLU A 312 11.30 19.36 -6.69
CA GLU A 312 11.50 20.41 -5.67
C GLU A 312 10.19 21.14 -5.42
N SER A 313 9.53 21.59 -6.50
CA SER A 313 8.23 22.27 -6.42
C SER A 313 7.14 21.34 -5.87
N TYR A 314 7.19 20.06 -6.22
CA TYR A 314 6.25 19.05 -5.71
C TYR A 314 6.43 18.82 -4.20
N CYS A 315 7.68 18.86 -3.71
CA CYS A 315 8.07 18.72 -2.32
C CYS A 315 7.77 19.98 -1.46
N GLN A 316 7.00 20.93 -1.97
CA GLN A 316 6.58 22.11 -1.19
C GLN A 316 5.18 21.92 -0.57
N PRO A 317 4.87 22.63 0.55
CA PRO A 317 3.57 22.53 1.22
C PRO A 317 2.43 23.23 0.47
N HIS A 318 2.70 24.00 -0.58
CA HIS A 318 1.66 24.74 -1.32
C HIS A 318 0.77 23.81 -2.17
N LEU A 319 1.30 22.66 -2.61
CA LEU A 319 0.55 21.64 -3.34
C LEU A 319 0.08 20.56 -2.36
N GLY A 320 -1.23 20.55 -2.09
CA GLY A 320 -1.86 19.53 -1.25
C GLY A 320 -1.89 18.16 -1.96
N LYS A 321 -1.50 17.11 -1.23
CA LYS A 321 -1.33 15.73 -1.74
C LYS A 321 -2.49 14.80 -1.39
N GLY A 322 -3.63 15.39 -1.02
CA GLY A 322 -4.90 14.67 -0.87
C GLY A 322 -5.05 13.88 0.43
N GLN A 323 -4.14 14.05 1.40
CA GLN A 323 -4.21 13.34 2.70
C GLN A 323 -4.97 14.15 3.77
N GLY A 324 -5.17 15.45 3.55
CA GLY A 324 -5.88 16.32 4.49
C GLY A 324 -7.41 16.26 4.43
N TRP A 325 -8.01 15.42 3.59
CA TRP A 325 -9.47 15.35 3.46
C TRP A 325 -10.08 14.65 4.68
N GLY A 326 -11.00 15.33 5.36
CA GLY A 326 -11.71 14.79 6.52
C GLY A 326 -10.94 14.83 7.85
N THR A 327 -9.72 15.40 7.89
CA THR A 327 -8.95 15.59 9.12
C THR A 327 -9.03 17.03 9.63
N SER A 328 -9.32 17.18 10.92
CA SER A 328 -9.29 18.46 11.62
C SER A 328 -7.87 19.04 11.69
N LEU A 329 -7.75 20.32 12.04
CA LEU A 329 -6.43 20.93 12.26
C LEU A 329 -5.72 20.32 13.48
N ALA A 330 -6.46 20.03 14.55
CA ALA A 330 -5.92 19.44 15.77
C ALA A 330 -5.33 18.05 15.52
N GLU A 331 -6.04 17.20 14.77
CA GLU A 331 -5.54 15.87 14.38
C GLU A 331 -4.27 15.98 13.52
N ARG A 332 -4.24 16.90 12.55
CA ARG A 332 -3.04 17.14 11.74
C ARG A 332 -1.85 17.60 12.58
N LEU A 333 -2.05 18.52 13.51
CA LEU A 333 -0.98 19.01 14.39
C LEU A 333 -0.49 17.90 15.33
N SER A 334 -1.39 17.11 15.90
CA SER A 334 -1.05 15.96 16.75
C SER A 334 -0.25 14.91 15.98
N ALA A 335 -0.68 14.56 14.77
CA ALA A 335 0.03 13.62 13.92
C ALA A 335 1.43 14.15 13.49
N ASN A 336 1.56 15.45 13.20
CA ASN A 336 2.86 16.05 12.93
C ASN A 336 3.76 16.06 14.18
N LEU A 337 3.21 16.32 15.37
CA LEU A 337 3.96 16.27 16.62
C LEU A 337 4.53 14.88 16.87
N ALA A 338 3.73 13.83 16.65
CA ALA A 338 4.15 12.44 16.78
C ALA A 338 5.24 12.08 15.75
N ALA A 339 5.09 12.48 14.49
CA ALA A 339 5.99 12.07 13.41
C ALA A 339 7.28 12.89 13.29
N PHE A 340 7.26 14.19 13.67
CA PHE A 340 8.36 15.14 13.45
C PHE A 340 8.76 15.96 14.69
N GLY A 341 8.08 15.72 15.82
CA GLY A 341 8.38 16.40 17.08
C GLY A 341 8.03 17.90 17.10
N PRO A 342 8.21 18.55 18.26
CA PRO A 342 7.84 19.96 18.46
C PRO A 342 8.75 20.93 17.68
N GLN A 343 10.01 20.56 17.43
CA GLN A 343 10.92 21.38 16.64
C GLN A 343 10.50 21.46 15.18
N GLY A 344 10.06 20.33 14.58
CA GLY A 344 9.55 20.29 13.22
C GLY A 344 8.29 21.15 13.02
N LEU A 345 7.46 21.29 14.06
CA LEU A 345 6.31 22.18 14.03
C LEU A 345 6.69 23.66 13.93
N LYS A 346 7.70 24.07 14.70
CA LYS A 346 8.17 25.46 14.78
C LYS A 346 8.99 25.85 13.55
N ALA A 347 9.88 24.98 13.10
CA ALA A 347 10.77 25.26 11.98
C ALA A 347 10.02 25.33 10.63
N HIS A 348 8.92 24.58 10.48
CA HIS A 348 8.21 24.44 9.21
C HIS A 348 6.68 24.60 9.36
N PRO A 349 6.19 25.80 9.75
CA PRO A 349 4.78 26.00 10.10
C PRO A 349 3.81 25.68 8.96
N LEU A 350 4.17 25.96 7.71
CA LEU A 350 3.33 25.64 6.55
C LEU A 350 3.14 24.12 6.37
N TRP A 351 4.15 23.33 6.70
CA TRP A 351 4.06 21.88 6.66
C TRP A 351 3.25 21.32 7.84
N SER A 352 3.29 21.97 8.99
CA SER A 352 2.46 21.63 10.17
C SER A 352 0.96 21.77 9.90
N LEU A 353 0.58 22.60 8.93
CA LEU A 353 -0.81 22.73 8.47
C LEU A 353 -1.24 21.59 7.53
N ARG A 354 -0.31 20.74 7.07
CA ARG A 354 -0.59 19.58 6.21
C ARG A 354 -0.59 18.30 7.02
N HIS A 355 -1.24 17.27 6.49
CA HIS A 355 -1.13 15.93 7.06
C HIS A 355 0.33 15.43 6.91
N PRO A 356 0.93 14.76 7.90
CA PRO A 356 2.34 14.36 7.86
C PRO A 356 2.68 13.45 6.67
N ARG A 357 1.76 12.58 6.23
CA ARG A 357 1.89 11.79 5.00
C ARG A 357 2.18 12.64 3.75
N GLU A 358 1.71 13.89 3.68
CA GLU A 358 2.00 14.77 2.54
C GLU A 358 3.48 15.19 2.47
N ARG A 359 4.17 15.27 3.62
CA ARG A 359 5.63 15.50 3.66
C ARG A 359 6.36 14.31 3.03
N LEU A 360 5.97 13.09 3.41
CA LEU A 360 6.56 11.86 2.89
C LEU A 360 6.29 11.68 1.40
N ILE A 361 5.04 11.85 0.95
CA ILE A 361 4.70 11.79 -0.48
C ILE A 361 5.51 12.83 -1.28
N GLY A 362 5.73 14.03 -0.72
CA GLY A 362 6.52 15.07 -1.37
C GLY A 362 8.02 14.79 -1.44
N ALA A 363 8.59 14.20 -0.39
CA ALA A 363 10.02 13.90 -0.29
C ALA A 363 10.44 12.70 -1.15
N MET A 364 9.57 11.68 -1.27
CA MET A 364 9.86 10.43 -1.96
C MET A 364 10.49 10.58 -3.35
N PRO A 365 9.95 11.38 -4.31
CA PRO A 365 10.53 11.46 -5.64
C PRO A 365 11.95 12.05 -5.67
N LEU A 366 12.27 12.95 -4.73
CA LEU A 366 13.61 13.53 -4.61
C LEU A 366 14.61 12.52 -4.02
N LEU A 367 14.16 11.73 -3.05
CA LEU A 367 14.98 10.67 -2.48
C LEU A 367 15.26 9.55 -3.51
N LEU A 368 14.27 9.19 -4.32
CA LEU A 368 14.41 8.18 -5.38
C LEU A 368 15.16 8.66 -6.61
N GLY A 369 15.19 9.98 -6.88
CA GLY A 369 15.85 10.59 -8.05
C GLY A 369 17.36 10.34 -8.12
N GLY A 370 17.97 9.89 -7.03
CA GLY A 370 19.35 9.42 -6.95
C GLY A 370 19.98 9.80 -5.61
N PRO A 371 20.99 9.04 -5.14
CA PRO A 371 21.73 9.38 -3.94
C PRO A 371 22.58 10.62 -4.22
N GLN A 372 22.04 11.80 -3.92
CA GLN A 372 22.81 13.04 -3.89
C GLN A 372 23.71 13.04 -2.65
N THR A 373 24.86 13.72 -2.71
CA THR A 373 25.79 13.86 -1.58
C THR A 373 25.11 14.53 -0.38
N ALA A 374 24.19 15.45 -0.64
CA ALA A 374 23.27 16.04 0.32
C ALA A 374 21.85 16.11 -0.28
N PRO A 375 20.79 15.86 0.50
CA PRO A 375 19.42 16.03 0.07
C PRO A 375 19.15 17.50 -0.21
N GLU A 376 18.25 17.73 -1.15
CA GLU A 376 17.84 19.07 -1.50
C GLU A 376 17.17 19.78 -0.29
N PRO A 377 17.28 21.12 -0.18
CA PRO A 377 16.68 21.88 0.92
C PRO A 377 15.18 21.60 1.11
N ALA A 378 14.46 21.29 0.03
CA ALA A 378 13.04 20.94 0.08
C ALA A 378 12.78 19.65 0.87
N VAL A 379 13.62 18.62 0.70
CA VAL A 379 13.51 17.35 1.44
C VAL A 379 13.84 17.56 2.91
N ALA A 380 14.92 18.29 3.20
CA ALA A 380 15.30 18.60 4.57
C ALA A 380 14.17 19.34 5.31
N ALA A 381 13.54 20.33 4.66
CA ALA A 381 12.40 21.04 5.22
C ALA A 381 11.15 20.14 5.40
N ALA A 382 10.84 19.27 4.42
CA ALA A 382 9.72 18.35 4.54
C ALA A 382 9.89 17.38 5.73
N LEU A 383 11.10 16.86 5.92
CA LEU A 383 11.42 15.89 6.98
C LEU A 383 11.89 16.53 8.28
N SER A 384 11.91 17.87 8.38
CA SER A 384 12.37 18.61 9.57
C SER A 384 13.80 18.28 9.99
N LEU A 385 14.69 18.20 8.99
CA LEU A 385 16.11 17.91 9.16
C LEU A 385 16.96 19.18 9.01
N PRO A 386 18.12 19.27 9.68
CA PRO A 386 19.11 20.32 9.43
C PRO A 386 19.57 20.31 7.96
N ALA A 387 19.87 21.50 7.42
CA ALA A 387 20.49 21.62 6.11
C ALA A 387 21.83 20.87 6.07
N GLY A 388 22.14 20.22 4.95
CA GLY A 388 23.36 19.44 4.78
C GLY A 388 23.37 18.06 5.48
N THR A 389 22.25 17.64 6.08
CA THR A 389 22.09 16.26 6.58
C THR A 389 22.43 15.26 5.47
N SER A 390 23.19 14.20 5.72
CA SER A 390 23.55 13.26 4.65
C SER A 390 22.32 12.51 4.11
N TRP A 391 22.37 12.05 2.85
CA TRP A 391 21.29 11.25 2.25
C TRP A 391 20.91 10.01 3.07
N PRO A 392 21.85 9.21 3.63
CA PRO A 392 21.50 8.01 4.42
C PRO A 392 20.67 8.35 5.65
N ARG A 393 21.08 9.36 6.42
CA ARG A 393 20.32 9.84 7.59
C ARG A 393 18.95 10.39 7.20
N THR A 394 18.85 10.98 6.02
CA THR A 394 17.59 11.48 5.46
C THR A 394 16.63 10.33 5.14
N VAL A 395 17.13 9.25 4.52
CA VAL A 395 16.34 8.05 4.23
C VAL A 395 15.93 7.33 5.52
N GLU A 396 16.83 7.18 6.49
CA GLU A 396 16.51 6.63 7.81
C GLU A 396 15.37 7.41 8.48
N THR A 397 15.45 8.74 8.49
CA THR A 397 14.40 9.61 9.03
C THR A 397 13.10 9.45 8.26
N PHE A 398 13.16 9.38 6.92
CA PHE A 398 11.99 9.13 6.09
C PHE A 398 11.30 7.82 6.48
N LEU A 399 12.05 6.72 6.58
CA LEU A 399 11.53 5.39 6.90
C LEU A 399 10.95 5.34 8.33
N HIS A 400 11.61 6.00 9.29
CA HIS A 400 11.12 6.11 10.66
C HIS A 400 9.79 6.90 10.73
N SER A 401 9.73 8.07 10.07
CA SER A 401 8.49 8.86 10.00
C SER A 401 7.39 8.15 9.23
N TYR A 402 7.72 7.33 8.23
CA TYR A 402 6.76 6.49 7.51
C TYR A 402 6.06 5.51 8.43
N GLU A 403 6.79 4.79 9.29
CA GLU A 403 6.19 3.85 10.25
C GLU A 403 5.21 4.55 11.20
N HIS A 404 5.53 5.76 11.66
CA HIS A 404 4.64 6.56 12.50
C HIS A 404 3.39 7.05 11.77
N CYS A 405 3.46 7.17 10.44
CA CYS A 405 2.36 7.64 9.60
C CYS A 405 1.56 6.49 8.97
N ARG A 406 1.96 5.22 9.16
CA ARG A 406 1.34 4.08 8.47
C ARG A 406 -0.08 3.81 8.96
N ASP A 407 -0.28 3.96 10.26
CA ASP A 407 -1.56 3.82 10.94
C ASP A 407 -2.34 5.16 10.87
#